data_AF-A0A368W993-F1
#
_entry.id   AF-A0A368W993-F1
#
_cell.length_a   1.000
_cell.length_b   1.000
_cell.length_c   1.000
_cell.angle_alpha   90.00
_cell.angle_beta   90.00
_cell.angle_gamma   90.00
#
_symmetry.space_group_name_H-M   'P 1'
#
loop_
_entity.id
_entity.type
_entity.pdbx_description
1 polymer ?
#
loop_
_entity_poly.entity_id
_entity_poly.type
_entity_poly.pdbx_seq_one_letter_code
_entity_poly.pdbx_strand_id
1 'polypeptide(L)'
;MSDYSIEIIKSVKDDLKSLKHQKEKAIKKIIALENNPIEKSKSLSGTLKGLRSFNFSLNDGQYRAIFKILEDNKICLMIIIGSRQNIYLEAKRRVKILKKQGLL
;
A
#
# COMPACT_ATOMS: atom_id res chain seq x y z
N MET A 1 1.58 6.10 -20.92
CA MET A 1 2.38 6.76 -19.87
C MET A 1 1.77 6.40 -18.55
N SER A 2 2.58 6.08 -17.53
CA SER A 2 2.09 5.87 -16.17
C SER A 2 1.65 7.21 -15.56
N ASP A 3 0.48 7.25 -14.93
CA ASP A 3 -0.09 8.47 -14.35
C ASP A 3 0.51 8.80 -12.98
N TYR A 4 0.94 7.78 -12.25
CA TYR A 4 1.52 7.87 -10.91
C TYR A 4 2.79 7.04 -10.81
N SER A 5 3.70 7.42 -9.90
CA SER A 5 4.83 6.59 -9.49
C SER A 5 4.51 5.84 -8.19
N ILE A 6 5.21 4.72 -7.95
CA ILE A 6 5.10 3.95 -6.71
C ILE A 6 6.34 4.19 -5.85
N GLU A 7 6.11 4.68 -4.62
CA GLU A 7 7.16 4.78 -3.61
C GLU A 7 6.83 3.91 -2.41
N ILE A 8 7.86 3.44 -1.71
CA ILE A 8 7.70 2.57 -0.55
C ILE A 8 8.44 3.15 0.65
N ILE A 9 7.80 3.14 1.82
CA ILE A 9 8.52 3.40 3.07
C ILE A 9 9.43 2.21 3.41
N LYS A 10 10.42 2.44 4.29
CA LYS A 10 11.42 1.41 4.66
C LYS A 10 10.78 0.10 5.12
N SER A 11 9.74 0.13 5.95
CA SER A 11 9.09 -1.10 6.47
C SER A 11 8.40 -1.93 5.39
N VAL A 12 7.99 -1.32 4.27
CA VAL A 12 7.37 -2.04 3.15
C VAL A 12 8.38 -2.94 2.43
N LYS A 13 9.69 -2.65 2.55
CA LYS A 13 10.72 -3.57 2.05
C LYS A 13 10.64 -4.92 2.75
N ASP A 14 10.38 -4.93 4.05
CA ASP A 14 10.31 -6.17 4.84
C ASP A 14 8.97 -6.89 4.62
N ASP A 15 7.88 -6.14 4.43
CA ASP A 15 6.60 -6.70 3.97
C ASP A 15 6.78 -7.49 2.67
N LEU A 16 7.42 -6.89 1.66
CA LEU A 16 7.68 -7.55 0.37
C LEU A 16 8.61 -8.76 0.50
N LYS A 17 9.63 -8.69 1.36
CA LYS A 17 10.50 -9.85 1.64
C LYS A 17 9.73 -11.01 2.26
N SER A 18 8.76 -10.73 3.14
CA SER A 18 7.95 -11.76 3.80
C SER A 18 7.13 -12.61 2.83
N LEU A 19 6.86 -12.09 1.62
CA LEU A 19 6.13 -12.80 0.55
C LEU A 19 6.97 -13.88 -0.15
N LYS A 20 8.28 -13.97 0.16
CA LYS A 20 9.20 -15.00 -0.36
C LYS A 20 9.10 -15.12 -1.89
N HIS A 21 8.77 -16.31 -2.40
CA HIS A 21 8.66 -16.63 -3.83
C HIS A 21 7.56 -15.84 -4.56
N GLN A 22 6.60 -15.24 -3.85
CA GLN A 22 5.50 -14.48 -4.45
C GLN A 22 5.78 -12.98 -4.54
N LYS A 23 6.93 -12.52 -4.03
CA LYS A 23 7.33 -11.10 -4.01
C LYS A 23 7.20 -10.44 -5.38
N GLU A 24 7.70 -11.06 -6.43
CA GLU A 24 7.64 -10.48 -7.79
C GLU A 24 6.21 -10.37 -8.31
N LYS A 25 5.37 -11.38 -8.03
CA LYS A 25 3.95 -11.35 -8.38
C LYS A 25 3.23 -10.21 -7.65
N ALA A 26 3.55 -10.00 -6.38
CA ALA A 26 3.01 -8.87 -5.60
C ALA A 26 3.46 -7.52 -6.16
N ILE A 27 4.75 -7.38 -6.50
CA ILE A 27 5.29 -6.15 -7.11
C ILE A 27 4.56 -5.85 -8.44
N LYS A 28 4.37 -6.85 -9.32
CA LYS A 28 3.61 -6.67 -10.56
C LYS A 28 2.17 -6.20 -10.32
N LYS A 29 1.51 -6.71 -9.27
CA LYS A 29 0.16 -6.25 -8.89
C LYS A 29 0.18 -4.80 -8.41
N ILE A 30 1.20 -4.39 -7.66
CA ILE A 30 1.32 -3.03 -7.11
C ILE A 30 1.67 -2.02 -8.20
N ILE A 31 2.57 -2.35 -9.13
CA ILE A 31 2.91 -1.50 -10.28
C ILE A 31 1.66 -1.20 -11.12
N ALA A 32 0.66 -2.08 -11.14
CA ALA A 32 -0.61 -1.79 -11.81
C ALA A 32 -1.34 -0.55 -11.24
N LEU A 33 -1.03 -0.09 -10.03
CA LEU A 33 -1.56 1.15 -9.46
C LEU A 33 -0.99 2.42 -10.09
N GLU A 34 0.12 2.33 -10.84
CA GLU A 34 0.66 3.48 -11.58
C GLU A 34 -0.35 4.05 -12.59
N ASN A 35 -1.32 3.24 -13.02
CA ASN A 35 -2.37 3.64 -13.96
C ASN A 35 -3.71 3.61 -13.23
N ASN A 36 -4.37 4.75 -13.06
CA ASN A 36 -5.65 4.90 -12.34
C ASN A 36 -5.68 4.31 -10.91
N PRO A 37 -4.80 4.77 -9.98
CA PRO A 37 -4.78 4.24 -8.61
C PRO A 37 -6.09 4.51 -7.86
N ILE A 38 -6.79 5.61 -8.17
CA ILE A 38 -8.06 5.98 -7.54
C ILE A 38 -9.14 4.95 -7.86
N GLU A 39 -9.30 4.59 -9.14
CA GLU A 39 -10.30 3.61 -9.59
C GLU A 39 -10.01 2.21 -9.07
N LYS A 40 -8.73 1.84 -9.03
CA LYS A 40 -8.29 0.50 -8.60
C LYS A 40 -8.36 0.28 -7.10
N SER A 41 -8.56 1.32 -6.29
CA SER A 41 -8.47 1.23 -4.83
C SER A 41 -9.67 1.87 -4.12
N LYS A 42 -9.90 1.46 -2.87
CA LYS A 42 -10.99 1.97 -2.04
C LYS A 42 -10.47 2.96 -1.01
N SER A 43 -11.11 4.12 -0.89
CA SER A 43 -10.85 5.06 0.21
C SER A 43 -11.10 4.41 1.56
N LEU A 44 -10.21 4.66 2.53
CA LEU A 44 -10.36 4.22 3.91
C LEU A 44 -10.97 5.33 4.78
N SER A 45 -11.55 4.92 5.91
CA SER A 45 -12.26 5.78 6.86
C SER A 45 -11.67 5.69 8.27
N GLY A 46 -12.20 6.50 9.19
CA GLY A 46 -11.76 6.55 10.58
C GLY A 46 -10.29 6.97 10.72
N THR A 47 -9.52 6.26 11.55
CA THR A 47 -8.08 6.53 11.78
C THR A 47 -7.24 6.46 10.50
N LEU A 48 -7.72 5.73 9.48
CA LEU A 48 -7.05 5.58 8.19
C LEU A 48 -7.64 6.51 7.11
N LYS A 49 -8.44 7.51 7.48
CA LYS A 49 -8.94 8.52 6.54
C LYS A 49 -7.78 9.19 5.79
N GLY A 50 -7.95 9.36 4.49
CA GLY A 50 -6.92 9.89 3.58
C GLY A 50 -6.00 8.84 2.97
N LEU A 51 -6.16 7.57 3.36
CA LEU A 51 -5.46 6.44 2.77
C LEU A 51 -6.40 5.63 1.86
N ARG A 52 -5.80 4.80 1.02
CA ARG A 52 -6.51 3.90 0.12
C ARG A 52 -6.05 2.46 0.30
N SER A 53 -6.92 1.52 -0.01
CA SER A 53 -6.69 0.09 0.06
C SER A 53 -6.87 -0.53 -1.32
N PHE A 54 -5.81 -1.11 -1.85
CA PHE A 54 -5.82 -1.93 -3.05
C PHE A 54 -5.85 -3.42 -2.67
N ASN A 55 -6.82 -4.16 -3.19
CA ASN A 55 -6.96 -5.60 -2.92
C ASN A 55 -6.41 -6.38 -4.13
N PHE A 56 -5.62 -7.42 -3.87
CA PHE A 56 -5.13 -8.31 -4.92
C PHE A 56 -4.93 -9.73 -4.38
N SER A 57 -4.91 -10.72 -5.28
CA SER A 57 -4.73 -12.12 -4.91
C SER A 57 -3.35 -12.63 -5.34
N LEU A 58 -2.75 -13.43 -4.46
CA LEU A 58 -1.58 -14.25 -4.72
C LEU A 58 -1.98 -15.74 -4.63
N ASN A 59 -1.03 -16.66 -4.76
CA ASN A 59 -1.31 -18.10 -4.81
C ASN A 59 -1.92 -18.64 -3.51
N ASP A 60 -1.54 -18.06 -2.38
CA ASP A 60 -1.93 -18.49 -1.02
C ASP A 60 -3.03 -17.62 -0.40
N GLY A 61 -3.61 -16.67 -1.15
CA GLY A 61 -4.81 -15.98 -0.72
C GLY A 61 -4.89 -14.49 -1.08
N GLN A 62 -5.65 -13.76 -0.27
CA GLN A 62 -5.99 -12.36 -0.49
C GLN A 62 -5.04 -11.44 0.28
N TYR A 63 -4.49 -10.47 -0.44
CA TYR A 63 -3.54 -9.48 0.04
C TYR A 63 -4.08 -8.07 -0.16
N ARG A 64 -3.50 -7.12 0.57
CA ARG A 64 -3.75 -5.69 0.36
C ARG A 64 -2.46 -4.89 0.37
N ALA A 65 -2.50 -3.79 -0.38
CA ALA A 65 -1.58 -2.68 -0.21
C ALA A 65 -2.39 -1.49 0.34
N ILE A 66 -1.93 -0.89 1.43
CA ILE A 66 -2.48 0.36 1.95
C ILE A 66 -1.47 1.47 1.70
N PHE A 67 -1.94 2.56 1.12
CA PHE A 67 -1.10 3.62 0.61
C PHE A 67 -1.78 4.99 0.68
N LYS A 68 -0.99 6.06 0.61
CA LYS A 68 -1.46 7.44 0.44
C LYS A 68 -1.21 7.84 -1.02
N ILE A 69 -2.13 8.58 -1.61
CA ILE A 69 -1.87 9.29 -2.87
C ILE A 69 -1.40 10.70 -2.49
N LEU A 70 -0.22 11.08 -2.99
CA LEU A 70 0.30 12.44 -2.93
C LEU A 70 0.00 13.07 -4.30
N GLU A 71 -1.13 13.76 -4.38
CA GLU A 71 -1.69 14.28 -5.63
C GLU A 71 -0.73 15.24 -6.35
N ASP A 72 -0.08 16.14 -5.60
CA ASP A 72 0.83 17.17 -6.14
C ASP A 72 1.97 16.57 -6.99
N ASN A 73 2.49 15.42 -6.55
CA ASN A 73 3.62 14.75 -7.18
C ASN A 73 3.21 13.48 -7.95
N LYS A 74 1.91 13.15 -7.94
CA LYS A 74 1.35 11.89 -8.44
C LYS A 74 2.11 10.67 -7.91
N ILE A 75 2.31 10.59 -6.60
CA ILE A 75 2.99 9.46 -5.94
C ILE A 75 1.99 8.61 -5.16
N CYS A 76 2.05 7.29 -5.37
CA CYS A 76 1.40 6.30 -4.51
C CYS A 76 2.40 5.80 -3.46
N LEU A 77 2.37 6.40 -2.26
CA LEU A 77 3.26 6.05 -1.15
C LEU A 77 2.73 4.84 -0.38
N MET A 78 3.33 3.67 -0.60
CA MET A 78 2.99 2.43 0.08
C MET A 78 3.41 2.47 1.56
N ILE A 79 2.49 2.09 2.44
CA ILE A 79 2.69 2.09 3.90
C ILE A 79 2.73 0.66 4.46
N ILE A 80 1.91 -0.23 3.90
CA ILE A 80 1.92 -1.64 4.27
C ILE A 80 1.43 -2.52 3.12
N ILE A 81 2.07 -3.67 2.97
CA ILE A 81 1.62 -4.77 2.12
C ILE A 81 1.52 -6.03 2.98
N GLY A 82 0.45 -6.80 2.82
CA GLY A 82 0.30 -8.03 3.59
C GLY A 82 -1.01 -8.75 3.34
N SER A 83 -1.18 -9.89 3.99
CA SER A 83 -2.41 -10.68 3.90
C SER A 83 -3.60 -9.92 4.47
N ARG A 84 -4.83 -10.35 4.13
CA ARG A 84 -6.05 -9.71 4.62
C ARG A 84 -6.16 -9.68 6.14
N GLN A 85 -5.59 -10.65 6.85
CA GLN A 85 -5.65 -10.74 8.31
C GLN A 85 -4.78 -9.66 8.97
N ASN A 86 -5.33 -8.96 9.96
CA ASN A 86 -4.65 -7.95 10.79
C ASN A 86 -4.05 -6.72 10.08
N ILE A 87 -4.12 -6.62 8.75
CA ILE A 87 -3.50 -5.52 8.00
C ILE A 87 -3.98 -4.13 8.40
N TYR A 88 -5.27 -3.97 8.75
CA TYR A 88 -5.79 -2.67 9.18
C TYR A 88 -5.31 -2.27 10.58
N LEU A 89 -5.09 -3.25 11.47
CA LEU A 89 -4.54 -2.98 12.80
C LEU A 89 -3.09 -2.50 12.69
N GLU A 90 -2.29 -3.20 11.90
CA GLU A 90 -0.90 -2.82 11.65
C GLU A 90 -0.80 -1.51 10.87
N ALA A 91 -1.68 -1.26 9.90
CA ALA A 91 -1.76 0.02 9.20
C ALA A 91 -1.99 1.19 10.17
N LYS A 92 -2.93 1.06 11.11
CA LYS A 92 -3.18 2.09 12.13
C LYS A 92 -1.93 2.36 12.97
N ARG A 93 -1.20 1.31 13.36
CA ARG A 93 0.06 1.43 14.12
C ARG A 93 1.12 2.20 13.33
N ARG A 94 1.35 1.83 12.07
CA ARG A 94 2.35 2.47 11.20
C ARG A 94 1.98 3.92 10.89
N VAL A 95 0.72 4.20 10.57
CA VAL A 95 0.24 5.56 10.30
C VAL A 95 0.43 6.47 11.52
N LYS A 96 0.15 5.97 12.73
CA LYS A 96 0.40 6.74 13.96
C LYS A 96 1.88 7.10 14.13
N ILE A 97 2.80 6.21 13.77
CA ILE A 97 4.25 6.46 13.85
C ILE A 97 4.68 7.46 12.78
N LEU A 98 4.25 7.27 11.53
CA LEU A 98 4.61 8.15 10.42
C LEU A 98 4.11 9.59 10.62
N LYS A 99 2.89 9.77 11.14
CA LYS A 99 2.36 11.09 11.52
C LYS A 99 3.22 11.78 12.58
N LYS A 100 3.66 11.04 13.59
CA LYS A 100 4.58 11.58 14.62
C LYS A 100 5.95 11.99 14.05
N GLN A 101 6.37 11.36 12.95
CA GLN A 101 7.63 11.66 12.26
C GLN A 101 7.48 12.76 11.18
N GLY A 102 6.28 13.31 10.98
CA GLY A 102 6.02 14.29 9.91
C GLY A 102 6.05 13.71 8.49
N LEU A 103 5.94 12.39 8.34
CA LEU A 103 6.00 11.69 7.05
C LEU A 103 4.61 11.46 6.41
N LEU A 104 3.52 11.73 7.14
CA LEU A 104 2.12 11.61 6.68
C LEU A 104 1.23 12.71 7.23
#